data_AF-A0A967CQS4-F1
#
_entry.id   AF-A0A967CQS4-F1
#
_cell.length_a   1.000
_cell.length_b   1.000
_cell.length_c   1.000
_cell.angle_alpha   90.00
_cell.angle_beta   90.00
_cell.angle_gamma   90.00
#
_symmetry.space_group_name_H-M   'P 1'
#
loop_
_entity.id
_entity.type
_entity.pdbx_description
1 polymer ?
#
loop_
_entity_poly.entity_id
_entity_poly.type
_entity_poly.pdbx_seq_one_letter_code
_entity_poly.pdbx_strand_id
1 'polypeptide(L)'
;MTTTDIQLPKVAQNRISRLAHASGRSPAAMLRFVLRDGFDAVELSIKENAQADAEFAAGATLAHADVMRDALNAVQQAKREARAAA
;
A
#
# COMPACT_ATOMS: atom_id res chain seq x y z
N MET A 1 8.55 -29.95 5.50
CA MET A 1 7.95 -28.80 4.79
C MET A 1 8.06 -29.07 3.30
N THR A 2 6.93 -29.31 2.64
CA THR A 2 6.91 -29.47 1.17
C THR A 2 7.07 -28.08 0.55
N THR A 3 8.29 -27.72 0.19
CA THR A 3 8.55 -26.56 -0.67
C THR A 3 8.01 -26.94 -2.05
N THR A 4 6.75 -26.57 -2.31
CA THR A 4 6.23 -26.58 -3.67
C THR A 4 7.03 -25.51 -4.42
N ASP A 5 7.88 -25.93 -5.36
CA ASP A 5 8.60 -24.99 -6.22
C ASP A 5 7.57 -24.17 -7.00
N ILE A 6 7.37 -22.91 -6.59
CA ILE A 6 6.48 -21.98 -7.28
C ILE A 6 7.14 -21.64 -8.61
N GLN A 7 6.68 -22.31 -9.67
CA GLN A 7 7.14 -22.02 -11.01
C GLN A 7 6.42 -20.77 -11.53
N LEU A 8 7.14 -19.65 -11.53
CA LEU A 8 6.60 -18.39 -12.06
C LEU A 8 6.32 -18.52 -13.57
N PRO A 9 5.20 -17.97 -14.08
CA PRO A 9 4.98 -17.86 -15.52
C PRO A 9 6.12 -17.11 -16.21
N LYS A 10 6.43 -17.44 -17.46
CA LYS A 10 7.54 -16.84 -18.23
C LYS A 10 7.47 -15.30 -18.25
N VAL A 11 6.26 -14.74 -18.32
CA VAL A 11 6.04 -13.28 -18.28
C VAL A 11 6.49 -12.68 -16.94
N ALA A 12 6.18 -13.34 -15.82
CA ALA A 12 6.60 -12.89 -14.49
C ALA A 12 8.11 -13.02 -14.33
N GLN A 13 8.71 -14.12 -14.79
CA GLN A 13 10.17 -14.29 -14.82
C GLN A 13 10.84 -13.15 -15.61
N ASN A 14 10.36 -12.85 -16.81
CA ASN A 14 10.89 -11.77 -17.65
C ASN A 14 10.78 -10.41 -16.95
N ARG A 15 9.67 -10.16 -16.27
CA ARG A 15 9.47 -8.91 -15.50
C ARG A 15 10.47 -8.80 -14.35
N ILE A 16 10.66 -9.87 -13.57
CA ILE A 16 11.66 -9.91 -12.49
C ILE A 16 13.06 -9.69 -13.03
N SER A 17 13.44 -10.33 -14.14
CA SER A 17 14.75 -10.14 -14.76
C SER A 17 15.00 -8.70 -15.20
N ARG A 18 14.00 -8.02 -15.79
CA ARG A 18 14.13 -6.59 -16.16
C ARG A 18 14.32 -5.70 -14.94
N LEU A 19 13.54 -5.91 -13.88
CA LEU A 19 13.68 -5.15 -12.63
C LEU A 19 15.02 -5.40 -11.95
N ALA A 20 15.47 -6.65 -11.94
CA ALA A 20 16.76 -7.05 -11.40
C ALA A 20 17.90 -6.32 -12.14
N HIS A 21 17.87 -6.32 -13.48
CA HIS A 21 18.84 -5.60 -14.30
C HIS A 21 18.84 -4.10 -14.02
N ALA A 22 17.68 -3.46 -14.02
CA ALA A 22 17.56 -2.01 -13.78
C ALA A 22 18.03 -1.57 -12.38
N SER A 23 17.97 -2.47 -11.39
CA SER A 23 18.38 -2.20 -10.00
C SER A 23 19.78 -2.72 -9.65
N GLY A 24 20.50 -3.34 -10.59
CA GLY A 24 21.80 -3.95 -10.34
C GLY A 24 21.76 -5.17 -9.41
N ARG A 25 20.61 -5.84 -9.28
CA ARG A 25 20.40 -7.01 -8.40
C ARG A 25 20.33 -8.31 -9.19
N SER A 26 20.51 -9.44 -8.52
CA SER A 26 20.22 -10.75 -9.13
C SER A 26 18.70 -10.97 -9.21
N PRO A 27 18.20 -11.75 -10.20
CA PRO A 27 16.77 -12.08 -10.29
C PRO A 27 16.20 -12.72 -9.01
N ALA A 28 16.97 -13.57 -8.33
CA ALA A 28 16.55 -14.18 -7.06
C ALA A 28 16.42 -13.15 -5.92
N ALA A 29 17.37 -12.20 -5.83
CA ALA A 29 17.28 -11.12 -4.83
C ALA A 29 16.12 -10.17 -5.13
N MET A 30 15.87 -9.86 -6.42
CA MET A 30 14.72 -9.08 -6.84
C MET A 30 13.40 -9.79 -6.54
N LEU A 31 13.31 -11.10 -6.80
CA LEU A 31 12.11 -11.88 -6.49
C LEU A 31 11.80 -11.85 -4.99
N ARG A 32 12.79 -12.06 -4.12
CA ARG A 32 12.58 -11.97 -2.66
C ARG A 32 12.10 -10.59 -2.22
N PHE A 33 12.68 -9.53 -2.81
CA PHE A 33 12.26 -8.15 -2.53
C PHE A 33 10.81 -7.91 -2.94
N VAL A 34 10.44 -8.28 -4.17
CA VAL A 34 9.06 -8.13 -4.68
C VAL A 34 8.06 -8.94 -3.86
N LEU A 35 8.41 -10.17 -3.49
CA LEU A 35 7.52 -11.01 -2.67
C LEU A 35 7.30 -10.42 -1.29
N ARG A 36 8.36 -10.01 -0.59
CA ARG A 36 8.24 -9.39 0.73
C ARG A 36 7.36 -8.15 0.67
N ASP A 37 7.72 -7.18 -0.15
CA ASP A 37 6.98 -5.91 -0.23
C ASP A 37 5.56 -6.12 -0.77
N GLY A 38 5.38 -7.09 -1.67
CA GLY A 38 4.07 -7.49 -2.16
C GLY A 38 3.19 -8.11 -1.08
N PHE A 39 3.74 -8.96 -0.21
CA PHE A 39 3.01 -9.52 0.93
C PHE A 39 2.65 -8.44 1.94
N ASP A 40 3.61 -7.59 2.34
CA ASP A 40 3.35 -6.49 3.28
C ASP A 40 2.21 -5.58 2.79
N ALA A 41 2.21 -5.23 1.51
CA ALA A 41 1.15 -4.40 0.90
C ALA A 41 -0.20 -5.12 0.85
N VAL A 42 -0.24 -6.41 0.49
CA VAL A 42 -1.47 -7.19 0.41
C VAL A 42 -2.08 -7.42 1.80
N GLU A 43 -1.25 -7.74 2.80
CA GLU A 43 -1.70 -7.93 4.18
C GLU A 43 -2.29 -6.64 4.76
N LEU A 44 -1.62 -5.50 4.54
CA LEU A 44 -2.13 -4.20 4.96
C LEU A 44 -3.48 -3.90 4.29
N SER A 45 -3.57 -4.08 2.97
CA SER A 45 -4.81 -3.82 2.23
C SER A 45 -5.97 -4.70 2.69
N ILE A 46 -5.74 -6.00 2.95
CA ILE A 46 -6.77 -6.90 3.46
C ILE A 46 -7.28 -6.41 4.82
N LYS A 47 -6.37 -6.01 5.72
CA LYS A 47 -6.73 -5.52 7.05
C LYS A 47 -7.53 -4.22 6.98
N GLU A 48 -7.06 -3.25 6.19
CA GLU A 48 -7.73 -1.94 6.05
C GLU A 48 -9.11 -2.09 5.41
N ASN A 49 -9.23 -2.94 4.38
CA ASN A 49 -10.53 -3.20 3.75
C ASN A 49 -11.50 -3.89 4.71
N ALA A 50 -11.05 -4.91 5.43
CA ALA A 50 -11.88 -5.59 6.42
C ALA A 50 -12.36 -4.65 7.53
N GLN A 51 -11.50 -3.72 7.96
CA GLN A 51 -11.88 -2.68 8.92
C GLN A 51 -12.91 -1.72 8.32
N ALA A 52 -12.67 -1.22 7.09
CA ALA A 52 -13.60 -0.33 6.41
C ALA A 52 -14.98 -0.98 6.23
N ASP A 53 -15.03 -2.24 5.80
CA ASP A 53 -16.27 -3.01 5.65
C ASP A 53 -17.04 -3.11 6.98
N ALA A 54 -16.34 -3.33 8.10
CA ALA A 54 -16.93 -3.36 9.43
C ALA A 54 -17.47 -1.98 9.87
N GLU A 55 -16.74 -0.91 9.61
CA GLU A 55 -17.17 0.47 9.88
C GLU A 55 -18.40 0.84 9.06
N PHE A 56 -18.42 0.50 7.77
CA PHE A 56 -19.60 0.67 6.91
C PHE A 56 -20.80 -0.10 7.45
N ALA A 57 -20.63 -1.37 7.81
CA ALA A 57 -21.70 -2.19 8.37
C ALA A 57 -22.23 -1.65 9.72
N ALA A 58 -21.38 -1.02 10.52
CA ALA A 58 -21.75 -0.36 11.76
C ALA A 58 -22.40 1.03 11.55
N GLY A 59 -22.51 1.51 10.31
CA GLY A 59 -23.02 2.84 9.99
C GLY A 59 -22.05 3.97 10.35
N ALA A 60 -20.78 3.66 10.61
CA ALA A 60 -19.72 4.61 10.93
C ALA A 60 -19.21 5.34 9.68
N THR A 61 -20.12 5.90 8.90
CA THR A 61 -19.84 6.60 7.64
C THR A 61 -20.18 8.08 7.77
N LEU A 62 -19.44 8.93 7.06
CA LEU A 62 -19.71 10.36 6.98
C LEU A 62 -20.18 10.76 5.58
N ALA A 63 -21.03 11.78 5.51
CA ALA A 63 -21.41 12.35 4.23
C ALA A 63 -20.19 13.07 3.60
N HIS A 64 -20.06 12.98 2.27
CA HIS A 64 -18.95 13.57 1.53
C HIS A 64 -18.75 15.06 1.85
N ALA A 65 -19.84 15.83 1.94
CA ALA A 65 -19.77 17.26 2.24
C ALA A 65 -19.13 17.54 3.61
N ASP A 66 -19.39 16.69 4.60
CA ASP A 66 -18.80 16.82 5.93
C ASP A 66 -17.32 16.46 5.91
N VAL A 67 -16.95 15.37 5.23
CA VAL A 67 -15.54 14.98 5.03
C VAL A 67 -14.72 16.09 4.36
N MET A 68 -15.25 16.69 3.29
CA MET A 68 -14.55 17.76 2.57
C MET A 68 -14.40 19.03 3.41
N ARG A 69 -15.40 19.37 4.22
CA ARG A 69 -15.34 20.50 5.14
C ARG A 69 -14.26 20.27 6.20
N ASP A 70 -14.25 19.10 6.82
CA ASP A 70 -13.30 18.76 7.88
C ASP A 70 -11.86 18.69 7.35
N ALA A 71 -11.66 18.13 6.15
CA ALA A 71 -10.38 18.10 5.47
C ALA A 71 -9.85 19.52 5.19
N LEU A 72 -10.69 20.43 4.67
CA LEU A 72 -10.31 21.82 4.45
C LEU A 72 -9.91 22.50 5.76
N ASN A 73 -10.67 22.27 6.83
CA ASN A 73 -10.38 22.83 8.16
C ASN A 73 -9.01 22.36 8.68
N ALA A 74 -8.71 21.06 8.57
CA ALA A 74 -7.43 20.49 8.97
C ALA A 74 -6.25 21.13 8.21
N VAL A 75 -6.38 21.29 6.89
CA VAL A 75 -5.34 21.93 6.05
C VAL A 75 -5.13 23.40 6.45
N GLN A 76 -6.20 24.16 6.68
CA GLN A 76 -6.09 25.55 7.10
C GLN A 76 -5.45 25.69 8.48
N GLN A 77 -5.77 24.76 9.39
CA GLN A 77 -5.17 24.72 10.73
C GLN A 77 -3.66 24.46 10.66
N ALA A 78 -3.25 23.43 9.92
CA ALA A 78 -1.82 23.13 9.73
C ALA A 78 -1.05 24.31 9.11
N LYS A 79 -1.68 25.04 8.18
CA LYS A 79 -1.09 26.26 7.59
C LYS A 79 -0.92 27.39 8.60
N ARG A 80 -1.87 27.57 9.51
CA ARG A 80 -1.78 28.58 10.58
C ARG A 80 -0.67 28.22 11.55
N GLU A 81 -0.57 26.97 11.95
CA GLU A 81 0.48 26.47 12.85
C GLU A 81 1.88 26.62 12.24
N ALA A 82 2.05 26.23 10.98
CA ALA A 82 3.32 26.40 10.27
C ALA A 82 3.77 27.88 10.17
N ARG A 83 2.80 28.81 10.06
CA ARG A 83 3.09 30.25 10.06
C ARG A 83 3.39 30.82 11.44
N ALA A 84 2.80 30.26 12.49
CA ALA A 84 3.06 30.69 13.86
C ALA A 84 4.42 30.19 14.39
N ALA A 85 4.95 29.12 13.79
CA ALA A 85 6.25 28.54 14.12
C ALA A 85 7.43 29.13 13.33
N ALA A 86 7.17 30.03 12.36
CA ALA A 86 8.16 30.69 11.52
C ALA A 86 8.40 32.14 11.97
#